data_AF-A0A5K1A039-F1
#
_entry.id   AF-A0A5K1A039-F1
#
_cell.length_a   1.000
_cell.length_b   1.000
_cell.length_c   1.000
_cell.angle_alpha   90.00
_cell.angle_beta   90.00
_cell.angle_gamma   90.00
#
_symmetry.space_group_name_H-M   'P 1'
#
loop_
_entity.id
_entity.type
_entity.pdbx_description
1 polymer ?
#
loop_
_entity_poly.entity_id
_entity_poly.type
_entity_poly.pdbx_seq_one_letter_code
_entity_poly.pdbx_strand_id
1 'polypeptide(L)' 'ELRRYSNEMGSLGNLNEDERNHELPHYSLKAVQAATNNFSEENKLGRGGFGPVYK' A
#
# COMPACT_ATOMS: atom_id res chain seq x y z
N GLU A 1 -28.09 7.37 16.94
CA GLU A 1 -26.77 6.79 16.57
C GLU A 1 -26.74 6.25 15.15
N LEU A 2 -27.71 5.44 14.71
CA LEU A 2 -27.81 4.96 13.32
C LEU A 2 -27.80 6.05 12.23
N ARG A 3 -28.40 7.22 12.50
CA ARG A 3 -28.38 8.37 11.58
C ARG A 3 -26.98 8.99 11.40
N ARG A 4 -26.08 8.86 12.39
CA ARG A 4 -24.68 9.35 12.27
C ARG A 4 -23.87 8.43 11.37
N TYR A 5 -24.02 7.11 11.52
CA TYR A 5 -23.40 6.10 10.64
C TYR A 5 -23.83 6.25 9.17
N SER A 6 -25.12 6.51 8.94
CA SER A 6 -25.63 6.72 7.58
C SER A 6 -25.04 7.98 6.91
N ASN A 7 -24.75 9.03 7.70
CA ASN A 7 -24.15 10.26 7.20
C ASN A 7 -22.64 10.11 6.94
N GLU A 8 -21.92 9.31 7.74
CA GLU A 8 -20.50 8.99 7.51
C GLU A 8 -20.30 8.13 6.25
N MET A 9 -21.14 7.11 6.04
CA MET A 9 -21.15 6.30 4.82
C MET A 9 -21.58 7.11 3.58
N GLY A 10 -22.48 8.09 3.75
CA GLY A 10 -22.85 9.03 2.69
C GLY A 10 -21.70 9.96 2.26
N SER A 11 -20.70 10.17 3.13
CA SER A 11 -19.52 10.99 2.81
C SER A 11 -18.49 10.25 1.95
N LEU A 12 -18.46 8.91 1.96
CA LEU A 12 -17.58 8.10 1.08
C LEU A 12 -18.05 8.09 -0.38
N GLY A 13 -19.31 8.45 -0.64
CA GLY A 13 -19.89 8.52 -1.98
C GLY A 13 -19.47 9.74 -2.81
N ASN A 14 -18.70 10.67 -2.22
CA ASN A 14 -18.26 11.92 -2.83
C ASN A 14 -16.75 11.97 -3.12
N LEU A 15 -16.09 10.81 -3.19
CA LEU A 15 -14.73 10.75 -3.73
C LEU A 15 -14.81 10.84 -5.25
N ASN A 16 -14.08 11.81 -5.81
CA ASN A 16 -13.98 12.00 -7.26
C ASN A 16 -13.45 10.70 -7.89
N GLU A 17 -13.80 10.41 -9.15
CA GLU A 17 -13.30 9.21 -9.83
C GLU A 17 -11.75 9.14 -9.84
N ASP A 18 -11.09 10.30 -9.88
CA ASP A 18 -9.63 10.44 -9.76
C ASP A 18 -9.09 10.03 -8.37
N GLU A 19 -9.85 10.26 -7.28
CA GLU A 19 -9.49 9.82 -5.93
C GLU A 19 -9.75 8.31 -5.72
N ARG A 20 -10.65 7.71 -6.50
CA ARG A 20 -10.84 6.25 -6.55
C ARG A 20 -9.83 5.57 -7.46
N ASN A 21 -9.27 6.31 -8.42
CA ASN A 21 -8.28 5.84 -9.38
C ASN A 21 -6.87 6.27 -8.95
N HIS A 22 -6.51 6.04 -7.68
CA HIS A 22 -5.11 6.12 -7.27
C HIS A 22 -4.36 4.97 -7.95
N GLU A 23 -3.82 5.25 -9.13
CA GLU A 23 -2.87 4.36 -9.78
C GLU A 23 -1.75 4.04 -8.78
N LEU A 24 -1.58 2.75 -8.47
CA LEU A 24 -0.51 2.32 -7.59
C LEU A 24 0.83 2.73 -8.21
N PRO A 25 1.79 3.25 -7.43
CA PRO A 25 3.09 3.58 -7.97
C PRO A 25 3.74 2.34 -8.61
N HIS A 26 4.13 2.45 -9.88
CA HIS A 26 4.83 1.39 -10.59
C HIS A 26 6.34 1.54 -10.37
N TYR A 27 6.98 0.47 -9.90
CA TYR A 27 8.42 0.40 -9.75
C TYR A 27 9.02 -0.70 -10.64
N SER A 28 10.16 -0.42 -11.27
CA SER A 28 10.92 -1.45 -11.97
C SER A 28 11.57 -2.40 -10.97
N LEU A 29 11.76 -3.67 -11.36
CA LEU A 29 12.50 -4.63 -10.53
C LEU A 29 13.91 -4.13 -10.17
N LYS A 30 14.57 -3.43 -11.09
CA LYS A 30 15.89 -2.82 -10.86
C LYS A 30 15.87 -1.79 -9.73
N ALA A 31 14.80 -0.99 -9.64
CA ALA A 31 14.63 -0.04 -8.54
C ALA A 31 14.46 -0.75 -7.20
N VAL A 32 13.66 -1.81 -7.16
CA VAL A 32 13.45 -2.63 -5.95
C VAL A 32 14.76 -3.31 -5.52
N GLN A 33 15.54 -3.85 -6.47
CA GLN A 33 16.85 -4.41 -6.20
C GLN A 33 17.82 -3.37 -5.63
N ALA A 34 17.87 -2.17 -6.21
CA ALA A 34 18.74 -1.11 -5.71
C ALA A 34 18.35 -0.69 -4.29
N ALA A 35 17.05 -0.53 -4.01
CA ALA A 35 16.55 -0.14 -2.69
C ALA A 35 16.86 -1.20 -1.62
N THR A 36 16.74 -2.48 -1.95
CA THR A 36 16.95 -3.59 -1.01
C THR A 36 18.41 -4.07 -0.94
N ASN A 37 19.35 -3.41 -1.62
CA ASN A 37 20.72 -3.91 -1.83
C ASN A 37 20.74 -5.37 -2.32
N ASN A 38 20.03 -5.59 -3.43
CA ASN A 38 19.81 -6.89 -4.06
C ASN A 38 19.26 -7.96 -3.10
N PHE A 39 18.25 -7.58 -2.30
CA PHE A 39 17.63 -8.44 -1.29
C PHE A 39 18.62 -8.99 -0.25
N SER A 40 19.62 -8.19 0.15
CA SER A 40 20.59 -8.56 1.20
C SER A 40 19.89 -8.91 2.51
N GLU A 41 20.39 -9.94 3.21
CA GLU A 41 19.90 -10.31 4.54
C GLU A 41 20.08 -9.19 5.57
N GLU A 42 21.05 -8.28 5.37
CA GLU A 42 21.24 -7.09 6.24
C GLU A 42 20.04 -6.12 6.18
N ASN A 43 19.29 -6.15 5.08
CA ASN A 43 18.09 -5.34 4.89
C ASN A 43 16.80 -6.08 5.19
N LYS A 44 16.88 -7.37 5.56
CA LYS A 44 15.71 -8.16 5.91
C LYS A 44 15.19 -7.77 7.29
N LEU A 45 13.93 -7.37 7.33
CA LEU A 45 13.21 -7.06 8.57
C LEU A 45 12.65 -8.32 9.22
N GLY A 46 12.34 -9.35 8.42
CA GLY A 46 11.84 -10.63 8.93
C GLY A 46 11.24 -11.51 7.84
N ARG A 47 10.54 -12.57 8.27
CA ARG A 47 9.78 -13.47 7.40
C ARG A 47 8.45 -13.84 8.06
N GLY A 48 7.35 -13.63 7.33
CA GLY A 48 6.01 -14.07 7.73
C GLY A 48 5.49 -15.20 6.83
N GLY A 49 4.21 -15.56 6.99
CA GLY A 49 3.54 -16.56 6.16
C GLY A 49 3.48 -16.22 4.66
N PHE A 50 3.68 -14.94 4.31
CA PHE A 50 3.66 -14.43 2.94
C PHE A 50 5.06 -14.20 2.34
N GLY A 51 6.13 -14.53 3.08
CA GLY A 51 7.51 -14.38 2.59
C GLY A 51 8.37 -13.39 3.40
N PRO A 52 9.59 -13.11 2.90
CA PRO A 52 10.52 -12.17 3.52
C PRO A 52 10.08 -10.70 3.31
N VAL A 53 10.42 -9.85 4.27
CA VAL A 53 10.17 -8.40 4.22
C VAL A 53 11.51 -7.69 4.33
N TYR A 54 11.74 -6.69 3.49
CA TYR A 54 12.97 -5.90 3.44
C TYR A 54 12.67 -4.42 3.71
N LYS A 55 13.62 -3.71 4.32
CA LYS A 55 13.57 -2.25 4.52
C LYS A 55 13.94 -1.50 3.25
#